data_AF-A0A519BB55-F1
#
_entry.id   AF-A0A519BB55-F1
#
_cell.length_a   1.000
_cell.length_b   1.000
_cell.length_c   1.000
_cell.angle_alpha   90.00
_cell.angle_beta   90.00
_cell.angle_gamma   90.00
#
_symmetry.space_group_name_H-M   'P 1'
#
loop_
_entity.id
_entity.type
_entity.pdbx_description
1 polymer ?
#
loop_
_entity_poly.entity_id
_entity_poly.type
_entity_poly.pdbx_seq_one_letter_code
_entity_poly.pdbx_strand_id
1 'polypeptide(L)'
;MMKILPSLIIFITLSILPVNVFASGVNAKKDEIKTLEKQIKLELKELKNIESKIHRIKAGQKAKIKNLVTLYSSMSPKSAASIIPHIDKNVAVYILSNMAPRTASAIISRMPTADAVFFTNSIAGK
;
A
#
# COMPACT_ATOMS: atom_id res chain seq x y z
N MET A 1 64.37 -48.87 -19.21
CA MET A 1 63.68 -48.97 -17.91
C MET A 1 63.59 -47.58 -17.30
N MET A 2 62.40 -46.98 -17.20
CA MET A 2 62.22 -45.73 -16.47
C MET A 2 60.84 -45.76 -15.80
N LYS A 3 60.80 -46.27 -14.55
CA LYS A 3 59.62 -46.26 -13.68
C LYS A 3 59.47 -44.85 -13.12
N ILE A 4 58.90 -43.92 -13.88
CA ILE A 4 58.49 -42.62 -13.35
C ILE A 4 57.18 -42.84 -12.58
N LEU A 5 57.38 -43.23 -11.32
CA LEU A 5 56.65 -42.88 -10.12
C LEU A 5 55.11 -42.76 -10.24
N PRO A 6 54.36 -43.80 -9.83
CA PRO A 6 52.97 -43.67 -9.37
C PRO A 6 52.73 -42.51 -8.38
N SER A 7 53.76 -41.98 -7.70
CA SER A 7 53.58 -40.84 -6.79
C SER A 7 53.28 -39.51 -7.50
N LEU A 8 53.71 -39.30 -8.75
CA LEU A 8 53.43 -38.06 -9.49
C LEU A 8 51.96 -37.99 -9.91
N ILE A 9 51.38 -39.12 -10.31
CA ILE A 9 49.95 -39.25 -10.62
C ILE A 9 49.12 -39.04 -9.36
N ILE A 10 49.52 -39.64 -8.22
CA ILE A 10 48.87 -39.44 -6.93
C ILE A 10 48.90 -37.96 -6.54
N PHE A 11 50.05 -37.27 -6.67
CA PHE A 11 50.17 -35.84 -6.34
C PHE A 11 49.26 -34.95 -7.19
N ILE A 12 49.16 -35.24 -8.49
CA ILE A 12 48.27 -34.53 -9.42
C ILE A 12 46.81 -34.76 -9.03
N THR A 13 46.39 -36.00 -8.78
CA THR A 13 45.01 -36.29 -8.36
C THR A 13 44.66 -35.69 -6.99
N LEU A 14 45.61 -35.68 -6.04
CA LEU A 14 45.43 -35.12 -4.70
C LEU A 14 45.31 -33.59 -4.72
N SER A 15 45.93 -32.92 -5.69
CA SER A 15 45.81 -31.47 -5.89
C SER A 15 44.54 -31.06 -6.64
N ILE A 16 43.96 -31.94 -7.47
CA ILE A 16 42.74 -31.66 -8.27
C ILE A 16 41.46 -31.86 -7.43
N LEU A 17 41.45 -32.78 -6.48
CA LEU A 17 40.33 -33.02 -5.55
C LEU A 17 39.84 -31.77 -4.78
N PRO A 18 40.71 -31.02 -4.07
CA PRO A 18 40.27 -29.83 -3.32
C PRO A 18 39.76 -28.70 -4.22
N VAL A 19 40.29 -28.58 -5.45
CA VAL A 19 39.83 -27.60 -6.44
C VAL A 19 38.41 -27.92 -6.90
N ASN A 20 38.09 -29.19 -7.13
CA ASN A 20 36.76 -29.61 -7.58
C ASN A 20 35.70 -29.44 -6.48
N VAL A 21 36.04 -29.73 -5.23
CA VAL A 21 35.14 -29.50 -4.07
C VAL A 21 34.88 -28.01 -3.88
N PHE A 22 35.90 -27.17 -3.97
CA PHE A 22 35.74 -25.71 -3.90
C PHE A 22 34.87 -25.17 -5.04
N ALA A 23 35.09 -25.62 -6.29
CA ALA A 23 34.27 -25.25 -7.44
C ALA A 23 32.80 -25.66 -7.28
N SER A 24 32.53 -26.85 -6.71
CA SER A 24 31.17 -27.31 -6.43
C SER A 24 30.46 -26.46 -5.36
N GLY A 25 31.17 -26.06 -4.29
CA GLY A 25 30.63 -25.18 -3.25
C GLY A 25 30.33 -23.76 -3.76
N VAL A 26 31.17 -23.23 -4.65
CA VAL A 26 30.94 -21.94 -5.30
C VAL A 26 29.72 -21.99 -6.23
N ASN A 27 29.54 -23.08 -7.00
CA ASN A 27 28.37 -23.25 -7.85
C ASN A 27 27.07 -23.39 -7.04
N ALA A 28 27.07 -24.15 -5.94
CA ALA A 28 25.91 -24.28 -5.07
C ALA A 28 25.47 -22.93 -4.48
N LYS A 29 26.42 -22.12 -3.99
CA LYS A 29 26.12 -20.76 -3.51
C LYS A 29 25.62 -19.84 -4.62
N LYS A 30 26.14 -19.98 -5.84
CA LYS A 30 25.71 -19.19 -7.00
C LYS A 30 24.27 -19.52 -7.39
N ASP A 31 23.88 -20.79 -7.33
CA ASP A 31 22.51 -21.22 -7.60
C ASP A 31 21.53 -20.79 -6.51
N GLU A 32 21.97 -20.81 -5.25
CA GLU A 32 21.20 -20.26 -4.12
C GLU A 32 20.96 -18.76 -4.29
N ILE A 33 22.01 -17.97 -4.56
CA ILE A 33 21.91 -16.53 -4.82
C ILE A 33 20.94 -16.27 -5.99
N LYS A 34 21.06 -17.02 -7.08
CA LYS A 34 20.16 -16.86 -8.24
C LYS A 34 18.70 -17.17 -7.90
N THR A 35 18.47 -18.14 -7.02
CA THR A 35 17.13 -18.49 -6.55
C THR A 35 16.56 -17.38 -5.66
N LEU A 36 17.35 -16.87 -4.72
CA LEU A 36 16.99 -15.74 -3.86
C LEU A 36 16.72 -14.47 -4.68
N GLU A 37 17.56 -14.16 -5.67
CA GLU A 37 17.35 -13.04 -6.60
C GLU A 37 16.01 -13.16 -7.35
N LYS A 38 15.66 -14.37 -7.78
CA LYS A 38 14.38 -14.61 -8.45
C LYS A 38 13.21 -14.42 -7.49
N GLN A 39 13.33 -14.90 -6.25
CA GLN A 39 12.31 -14.71 -5.21
C GLN A 39 12.11 -13.22 -4.91
N ILE A 40 13.19 -12.48 -4.65
CA ILE A 40 13.15 -11.03 -4.42
C ILE A 40 12.48 -10.30 -5.59
N LYS A 41 12.81 -10.66 -6.84
CA LYS A 41 12.16 -10.06 -8.02
C LYS A 41 10.66 -10.34 -8.08
N LEU A 42 10.21 -11.53 -7.67
CA LEU A 42 8.79 -11.87 -7.60
C LEU A 42 8.09 -11.08 -6.49
N GLU A 43 8.65 -11.04 -5.29
CA GLU A 43 8.11 -10.28 -4.16
C GLU A 43 8.03 -8.77 -4.47
N LEU A 44 9.06 -8.20 -5.09
CA LEU A 44 9.04 -6.80 -5.53
C LEU A 44 7.94 -6.53 -6.57
N LYS A 45 7.67 -7.48 -7.46
CA LYS A 45 6.58 -7.37 -8.44
C LYS A 45 5.22 -7.41 -7.75
N GLU A 46 5.05 -8.28 -6.76
CA GLU A 46 3.82 -8.37 -5.96
C GLU A 46 3.59 -7.10 -5.14
N LEU A 47 4.63 -6.59 -4.47
CA LEU A 47 4.58 -5.34 -3.72
C LEU A 47 4.16 -4.16 -4.61
N LYS A 48 4.74 -4.02 -5.81
CA LYS A 48 4.33 -2.99 -6.77
C LYS A 48 2.88 -3.14 -7.22
N ASN A 49 2.39 -4.37 -7.38
CA ASN A 49 0.99 -4.62 -7.72
C ASN A 49 0.05 -4.23 -6.58
N ILE A 50 0.40 -4.59 -5.34
CA ILE A 50 -0.34 -4.22 -4.13
C ILE A 50 -0.38 -2.69 -4.00
N GLU A 51 0.75 -2.02 -4.14
CA GLU A 51 0.85 -0.55 -4.08
C GLU A 51 -0.04 0.11 -5.15
N SER A 52 -0.04 -0.41 -6.38
CA SER A 52 -0.91 0.08 -7.46
C SER A 52 -2.39 -0.11 -7.12
N LYS A 53 -2.78 -1.27 -6.58
CA LYS A 53 -4.15 -1.54 -6.14
C LYS A 53 -4.58 -0.57 -5.02
N ILE A 54 -3.72 -0.35 -4.03
CA ILE A 54 -3.99 0.61 -2.94
C ILE A 54 -4.18 2.01 -3.51
N HIS A 55 -3.32 2.45 -4.44
CA HIS A 55 -3.47 3.75 -5.09
C HIS A 55 -4.79 3.88 -5.86
N ARG A 56 -5.18 2.86 -6.63
CA ARG A 56 -6.47 2.86 -7.36
C ARG A 56 -7.67 2.93 -6.40
N ILE A 57 -7.63 2.17 -5.32
CA ILE A 57 -8.68 2.19 -4.29
C ILE A 57 -8.77 3.58 -3.65
N LYS A 58 -7.64 4.16 -3.23
CA LYS A 58 -7.60 5.51 -2.65
C LYS A 58 -8.10 6.57 -3.63
N ALA A 59 -7.69 6.51 -4.89
CA ALA A 59 -8.15 7.44 -5.92
C ALA A 59 -9.65 7.33 -6.18
N GLY A 60 -10.18 6.10 -6.28
CA GLY A 60 -11.61 5.84 -6.45
C GLY A 60 -12.44 6.31 -5.26
N GLN A 61 -11.97 6.10 -4.03
CA GLN A 61 -12.62 6.62 -2.82
C GLN A 61 -12.61 8.15 -2.80
N LYS A 62 -11.48 8.78 -3.10
CA LYS A 62 -11.37 10.25 -3.20
C LYS A 62 -12.33 10.83 -4.22
N ALA A 63 -12.49 10.18 -5.38
CA ALA A 63 -13.44 10.60 -6.42
C ALA A 63 -14.90 10.48 -5.96
N LYS A 64 -15.29 9.33 -5.38
CA LYS A 64 -16.65 9.14 -4.84
C LYS A 64 -16.99 10.19 -3.78
N ILE A 65 -16.05 10.47 -2.89
CA ILE A 65 -16.19 11.46 -1.83
C ILE A 65 -16.34 12.88 -2.41
N LYS A 66 -15.49 13.26 -3.37
CA LYS A 66 -15.58 14.56 -4.03
C LYS A 66 -16.95 14.75 -4.70
N ASN A 67 -17.52 13.69 -5.26
CA ASN A 67 -18.85 13.74 -5.86
C ASN A 67 -19.93 13.97 -4.79
N LEU A 68 -19.86 13.29 -3.64
CA LEU A 68 -20.80 13.52 -2.53
C LEU A 68 -20.69 14.96 -1.99
N VAL A 69 -19.47 15.45 -1.75
CA VAL A 69 -19.26 16.84 -1.30
C VAL A 69 -19.85 17.82 -2.32
N THR A 70 -19.57 17.62 -3.61
CA THR A 70 -20.10 18.47 -4.69
C THR A 70 -21.64 18.45 -4.70
N LEU A 71 -22.24 17.26 -4.64
CA LEU A 71 -23.69 17.07 -4.71
C LEU A 71 -24.40 17.78 -3.55
N TYR A 72 -23.94 17.60 -2.31
CA TYR A 72 -24.58 18.26 -1.17
C TYR A 72 -24.21 19.75 -1.07
N SER A 73 -23.08 20.18 -1.62
CA SER A 73 -22.69 21.60 -1.66
C SER A 73 -23.48 22.40 -2.69
N SER A 74 -24.01 21.75 -3.74
CA SER A 74 -24.86 22.41 -4.74
C SER A 74 -26.33 22.49 -4.31
N MET A 75 -26.72 21.77 -3.25
CA MET A 75 -28.06 21.87 -2.68
C MET A 75 -28.24 23.19 -1.91
N SER A 76 -29.50 23.63 -1.78
CA SER A 76 -29.81 24.74 -0.89
C SER A 76 -29.42 24.38 0.55
N PRO A 77 -28.91 25.33 1.37
CA PRO A 77 -28.53 25.05 2.75
C PRO A 77 -29.66 24.43 3.58
N LYS A 78 -30.92 24.80 3.29
CA LYS A 78 -32.10 24.23 3.95
C LYS A 78 -32.34 22.77 3.57
N SER A 79 -32.25 22.45 2.28
CA SER A 79 -32.45 21.08 1.78
C SER A 79 -31.32 20.14 2.24
N ALA A 80 -30.08 20.63 2.26
CA ALA A 80 -28.95 19.86 2.78
C ALA A 80 -29.10 19.61 4.29
N ALA A 81 -29.51 20.62 5.06
CA ALA A 81 -29.75 20.49 6.49
C ALA A 81 -30.86 19.50 6.85
N SER A 82 -31.85 19.31 5.96
CA SER A 82 -32.91 18.30 6.16
C SER A 82 -32.53 16.89 5.73
N ILE A 83 -31.42 16.68 5.01
CA ILE A 83 -31.04 15.36 4.48
C ILE A 83 -29.80 14.81 5.17
N ILE A 84 -28.78 15.64 5.40
CA ILE A 84 -27.48 15.24 5.96
C ILE A 84 -27.60 14.54 7.33
N PRO A 85 -28.50 14.94 8.26
CA PRO A 85 -28.67 14.19 9.51
C PRO A 85 -29.18 12.76 9.34
N HIS A 86 -29.78 12.42 8.19
CA HIS A 86 -30.41 11.12 7.93
C HIS A 86 -29.55 10.15 7.11
N ILE A 87 -28.35 10.56 6.68
CA ILE A 87 -27.36 9.64 6.09
C ILE A 87 -26.44 9.08 7.18
N ASP A 88 -25.60 8.10 6.84
CA ASP A 88 -24.59 7.57 7.77
C ASP A 88 -23.77 8.70 8.41
N LYS A 89 -23.67 8.69 9.74
CA LYS A 89 -23.06 9.79 10.51
C LYS A 89 -21.60 10.03 10.15
N ASN A 90 -20.83 8.97 9.89
CA ASN A 90 -19.41 9.11 9.53
C ASN A 90 -19.29 9.76 8.15
N VAL A 91 -20.15 9.36 7.21
CA VAL A 91 -20.23 9.97 5.88
C VAL A 91 -20.65 11.44 5.97
N ALA A 92 -21.66 11.77 6.78
CA ALA A 92 -22.12 13.15 7.00
C ALA A 92 -21.02 14.05 7.60
N VAL A 93 -20.35 13.60 8.66
CA VAL A 93 -19.22 14.32 9.27
C VAL A 93 -18.13 14.53 8.23
N TYR A 94 -17.80 13.50 7.45
CA TYR A 94 -16.79 13.61 6.40
C TYR A 94 -17.18 14.63 5.33
N ILE A 95 -18.42 14.59 4.83
CA ILE A 95 -18.93 15.53 3.82
C ILE A 95 -18.82 16.96 4.36
N LEU A 96 -19.38 17.23 5.54
CA LEU A 96 -19.37 18.57 6.15
C LEU A 96 -17.94 19.08 6.42
N SER A 97 -17.03 18.21 6.86
CA SER A 97 -15.62 18.56 7.10
C SER A 97 -14.87 18.98 5.82
N ASN A 98 -15.33 18.52 4.65
CA ASN A 98 -14.66 18.75 3.36
C ASN A 98 -15.39 19.78 2.48
N MET A 99 -16.46 20.39 2.99
CA MET A 99 -17.13 21.52 2.35
C MET A 99 -16.36 22.83 2.58
N ALA A 100 -16.63 23.84 1.75
CA ALA A 100 -16.17 25.20 2.05
C ALA A 100 -16.74 25.65 3.42
N PRO A 101 -15.95 26.29 4.31
CA PRO A 101 -16.39 26.63 5.66
C PRO A 101 -17.72 27.39 5.73
N ARG A 102 -17.91 28.33 4.79
CA ARG A 102 -19.15 29.11 4.67
C ARG A 102 -20.36 28.24 4.34
N THR A 103 -20.20 27.27 3.44
CA THR A 103 -21.27 26.33 3.05
C THR A 103 -21.62 25.41 4.21
N ALA A 104 -20.61 24.82 4.87
CA ALA A 104 -20.81 23.97 6.04
C ALA A 104 -21.54 24.72 7.16
N SER A 105 -21.09 25.94 7.48
CA SER A 105 -21.74 26.81 8.48
C SER A 105 -23.20 27.13 8.12
N ALA A 106 -23.49 27.45 6.85
CA ALA A 106 -24.85 27.72 6.40
C ALA A 106 -25.77 26.50 6.51
N ILE A 107 -25.24 25.29 6.34
CA ILE A 107 -25.98 24.04 6.49
C ILE A 107 -26.20 23.74 7.99
N ILE A 108 -25.13 23.74 8.78
CA ILE A 108 -25.18 23.42 10.22
C ILE A 108 -26.12 24.37 10.97
N SER A 109 -26.09 25.67 10.66
CA SER A 109 -26.99 26.67 11.26
C SER A 109 -28.48 26.46 10.96
N ARG A 110 -28.82 25.59 10.00
CA ARG A 110 -30.20 25.26 9.61
C ARG A 110 -30.60 23.85 10.03
N MET A 111 -29.72 23.11 10.69
CA MET A 111 -30.03 21.79 11.25
C MET A 111 -30.79 21.92 12.58
N PRO A 112 -31.49 20.85 13.00
CA PRO A 112 -31.93 20.72 14.40
C PRO A 112 -30.75 20.89 15.37
N THR A 113 -31.00 21.49 16.54
CA THR A 113 -29.96 21.81 17.52
C THR A 113 -29.11 20.60 17.91
N ALA A 114 -29.74 19.43 18.09
CA ALA A 114 -29.04 18.20 18.43
C ALA A 114 -28.01 17.79 17.35
N ASP A 115 -28.42 17.85 16.08
CA ASP A 115 -27.55 17.52 14.95
C ASP A 115 -26.44 18.55 14.78
N ALA A 116 -26.76 19.84 14.92
CA ALA A 116 -25.78 20.92 14.83
C ALA A 116 -24.67 20.77 15.89
N VAL A 117 -25.04 20.44 17.14
CA VAL A 117 -24.09 20.17 18.23
C VAL A 117 -23.24 18.93 17.90
N PHE A 118 -23.87 17.83 17.47
CA PHE A 118 -23.17 16.61 17.11
C PHE A 118 -22.11 16.85 16.02
N PHE A 119 -22.51 17.47 14.91
CA PHE A 119 -21.60 17.70 13.78
C PHE A 119 -20.50 18.71 14.12
N THR A 120 -20.82 19.77 14.88
CA THR A 120 -19.81 20.74 15.33
C THR A 120 -18.74 20.07 16.19
N ASN A 121 -19.14 19.27 17.18
CA ASN A 121 -18.19 18.55 18.04
C ASN A 121 -17.37 17.52 17.27
N SER A 122 -18.02 16.79 16.35
CA SER A 122 -17.35 15.78 15.52
C SER A 122 -16.30 16.38 14.57
N ILE A 123 -16.52 17.61 14.11
CA ILE A 123 -15.59 18.34 13.25
C ILE A 123 -14.47 19.00 14.08
N ALA A 124 -14.80 19.53 15.26
CA ALA A 124 -13.83 20.19 16.15
C ALA A 124 -12.88 19.20 16.84
N GLY A 125 -13.33 17.97 17.12
CA GLY A 125 -12.53 16.92 17.76
C GLY A 125 -11.63 16.13 16.81
N LYS A 126 -11.41 16.63 15.58
CA LYS A 126 -10.57 16.00 14.56
C LYS A 126 -9.13 16.51 14.61
#